data_AF-A0A969NLE6-F1
#
_entry.id   AF-A0A969NLE6-F1
#
_cell.length_a   1.000
_cell.length_b   1.000
_cell.length_c   1.000
_cell.angle_alpha   90.00
_cell.angle_beta   90.00
_cell.angle_gamma   90.00
#
_symmetry.space_group_name_H-M   'P 1'
#
loop_
_entity.id
_entity.type
_entity.pdbx_description
1 polymer ?
#
loop_
_entity_poly.entity_id
_entity_poly.type
_entity_poly.pdbx_seq_one_letter_code
_entity_poly.pdbx_strand_id
1 'polypeptide(L)'
;IYNQLGLKTITYHPLDYYSKSKIIPTELDNSWRYGLLHGFVHDPSAALLGGMTGNAGLYSDAHDLGILFQMVLNKGSYGGIQYLKPNVVETFTKRFDDTQRALGFDMPNRKAIVGKKASQNTFGHSGYTGTCVWVDPDNQIVYVFLSNRNHPSGDNWKIVTHKIRERIHDAIYDAIIKTEDKKENEGKLIVENQVQ
;
A
#
# COMPACT_ATOMS: atom_id res chain seq x y z
N ILE A 1 12.82 9.03 10.32
CA ILE A 1 12.18 8.89 8.99
C ILE A 1 10.75 9.47 9.02
N TYR A 2 9.80 8.92 9.80
CA TYR A 2 8.39 9.34 9.77
C TYR A 2 8.14 10.83 10.05
N ASN A 3 8.71 11.38 11.14
CA ASN A 3 8.55 12.81 11.46
C ASN A 3 9.10 13.73 10.36
N GLN A 4 10.21 13.38 9.74
CA GLN A 4 10.82 14.19 8.67
C GLN A 4 10.00 14.13 7.37
N LEU A 5 9.37 12.99 7.09
CA LEU A 5 8.41 12.83 5.99
C LEU A 5 7.05 13.47 6.27
N GLY A 6 6.82 13.99 7.48
CA GLY A 6 5.53 14.57 7.88
C GLY A 6 4.41 13.53 8.03
N LEU A 7 4.74 12.25 8.19
CA LEU A 7 3.76 11.18 8.40
C LEU A 7 3.21 11.30 9.81
N LYS A 8 1.88 11.45 9.94
CA LYS A 8 1.24 11.75 11.22
C LYS A 8 0.72 10.49 11.88
N THR A 9 -0.04 9.69 11.15
CA THR A 9 -0.80 8.53 11.61
C THR A 9 0.03 7.26 11.79
N ILE A 10 1.20 7.17 11.14
CA ILE A 10 2.02 5.96 11.17
C ILE A 10 2.65 5.72 12.54
N THR A 11 2.21 4.68 13.25
CA THR A 11 2.70 4.38 14.59
C THR A 11 2.44 2.94 15.01
N TYR A 12 3.27 2.44 15.93
CA TYR A 12 2.90 1.34 16.81
C TYR A 12 2.07 1.88 17.99
N HIS A 13 1.34 1.00 18.68
CA HIS A 13 0.51 1.38 19.86
C HIS A 13 -0.34 2.64 19.62
N PRO A 14 -1.26 2.62 18.66
CA PRO A 14 -1.99 3.83 18.24
C PRO A 14 -2.82 4.47 19.36
N LEU A 15 -3.18 3.74 20.40
CA LEU A 15 -3.93 4.25 21.54
C LEU A 15 -3.14 5.23 22.42
N ASP A 16 -1.81 5.22 22.33
CA ASP A 16 -0.96 6.17 23.07
C ASP A 16 -1.03 7.58 22.46
N TYR A 17 -1.45 7.68 21.19
CA TYR A 17 -1.46 8.92 20.41
C TYR A 17 -2.86 9.33 19.93
N TYR A 18 -3.76 8.36 19.78
CA TYR A 18 -5.07 8.55 19.16
C TYR A 18 -6.20 8.00 20.01
N SER A 19 -7.33 8.71 20.01
CA SER A 19 -8.57 8.19 20.56
C SER A 19 -9.04 6.96 19.78
N LYS A 20 -9.70 6.03 20.48
CA LYS A 20 -10.32 4.83 19.86
C LYS A 20 -11.20 5.16 18.65
N SER A 21 -11.86 6.31 18.62
CA SER A 21 -12.69 6.77 17.50
C SER A 21 -11.94 7.00 16.19
N LYS A 22 -10.62 7.20 16.23
CA LYS A 22 -9.76 7.33 15.04
C LYS A 22 -9.16 6.01 14.58
N ILE A 23 -9.41 4.92 15.30
CA ILE A 23 -8.83 3.61 15.05
C ILE A 23 -9.97 2.67 14.66
N ILE A 24 -9.80 1.90 13.60
CA ILE A 24 -10.81 0.91 13.21
C ILE A 24 -10.63 -0.36 14.06
N PRO A 25 -11.69 -0.90 14.69
CA PRO A 25 -11.60 -2.15 15.44
C PRO A 25 -11.32 -3.32 14.50
N THR A 26 -10.41 -4.22 14.85
CA THR A 26 -9.92 -5.28 13.96
C THR A 26 -10.85 -6.49 13.88
N GLU A 27 -11.16 -7.13 15.00
CA GLU A 27 -11.95 -8.37 15.07
C GLU A 27 -12.51 -8.56 16.48
N LEU A 28 -13.68 -9.20 16.61
CA LEU A 28 -14.14 -9.76 17.87
C LEU A 28 -13.47 -11.12 18.09
N ASP A 29 -12.41 -11.14 18.88
CA ASP A 29 -11.57 -12.30 19.11
C ASP A 29 -12.19 -13.18 20.21
N ASN A 30 -12.82 -14.28 19.81
CA ASN A 30 -13.48 -15.23 20.72
C ASN A 30 -12.63 -16.48 21.03
N SER A 31 -11.39 -16.55 20.53
CA SER A 31 -10.56 -17.76 20.63
C SER A 31 -9.49 -17.66 21.72
N TRP A 32 -8.94 -16.48 21.97
CA TRP A 32 -7.92 -16.32 23.02
C TRP A 32 -7.99 -14.99 23.76
N ARG A 33 -8.25 -13.86 23.11
CA ARG A 33 -8.38 -12.56 23.81
C ARG A 33 -9.76 -12.33 24.40
N TYR A 34 -10.77 -13.09 23.97
CA TYR A 34 -12.16 -13.01 24.42
C TYR A 34 -12.70 -11.57 24.47
N GLY A 35 -12.45 -10.79 23.42
CA GLY A 35 -12.80 -9.37 23.38
C GLY A 35 -12.62 -8.71 22.03
N LEU A 36 -13.16 -7.49 21.91
CA LEU A 36 -12.99 -6.68 20.71
C LEU A 36 -11.54 -6.17 20.63
N LEU A 37 -10.82 -6.65 19.63
CA LEU A 37 -9.47 -6.16 19.35
C LEU A 37 -9.57 -4.77 18.71
N HIS A 38 -9.15 -3.73 19.43
CA HIS A 38 -9.26 -2.34 18.98
C HIS A 38 -8.03 -1.54 19.41
N GLY A 39 -7.18 -1.19 18.44
CA GLY A 39 -5.95 -0.42 18.69
C GLY A 39 -4.79 -1.24 19.25
N PHE A 40 -4.83 -2.56 19.10
CA PHE A 40 -3.72 -3.45 19.42
C PHE A 40 -3.53 -4.50 18.31
N VAL A 41 -2.29 -4.94 18.11
CA VAL A 41 -1.91 -5.83 17.00
C VAL A 41 -2.74 -7.12 16.99
N HIS A 42 -3.14 -7.58 15.80
CA HIS A 42 -3.88 -8.83 15.62
C HIS A 42 -3.02 -10.07 15.79
N ASP A 43 -1.86 -10.08 15.14
CA ASP A 43 -0.91 -11.19 15.15
C ASP A 43 -0.58 -11.64 16.59
N PRO A 44 -0.86 -12.92 16.96
CA PRO A 44 -0.62 -13.41 18.31
C PRO A 44 0.85 -13.33 18.74
N SER A 45 1.78 -13.62 17.83
CA SER A 45 3.22 -13.58 18.13
C SER A 45 3.68 -12.16 18.42
N ALA A 46 3.28 -11.20 17.59
CA ALA A 46 3.56 -9.78 17.83
C ALA A 46 2.94 -9.29 19.14
N ALA A 47 1.71 -9.71 19.44
CA ALA A 47 1.03 -9.36 20.68
C ALA A 47 1.78 -9.88 21.93
N LEU A 48 2.26 -11.12 21.91
CA LEU A 48 3.07 -11.69 22.99
C LEU A 48 4.41 -10.97 23.18
N LEU A 49 4.96 -10.37 22.12
CA LEU A 49 6.17 -9.55 22.14
C LEU A 49 5.88 -8.05 22.41
N GLY A 50 4.72 -7.73 22.98
CA GLY A 50 4.36 -6.36 23.37
C GLY A 50 3.83 -5.51 22.21
N GLY A 51 3.59 -6.06 21.03
CA GLY A 51 2.86 -5.41 19.94
C GLY A 51 3.67 -4.51 19.00
N MET A 52 5.01 -4.52 19.13
CA MET A 52 5.93 -3.72 18.31
C MET A 52 6.93 -4.62 17.58
N THR A 53 6.50 -5.24 16.49
CA THR A 53 7.38 -6.15 15.73
C THR A 53 7.48 -5.76 14.26
N GLY A 54 8.52 -6.24 13.58
CA GLY A 54 8.73 -5.95 12.16
C GLY A 54 7.69 -6.60 11.25
N ASN A 55 7.05 -7.69 11.68
CA ASN A 55 6.03 -8.39 10.91
C ASN A 55 4.62 -7.83 11.09
N ALA A 56 4.30 -7.18 12.22
CA ALA A 56 2.95 -6.70 12.52
C ALA A 56 2.93 -5.60 13.61
N GLY A 57 1.81 -4.90 13.71
CA GLY A 57 1.54 -3.93 14.79
C GLY A 57 1.64 -2.46 14.39
N LEU A 58 2.05 -2.18 13.15
CA LEU A 58 2.05 -0.84 12.59
C LEU A 58 0.65 -0.44 12.14
N TYR A 59 0.20 0.74 12.57
CA TYR A 59 -1.04 1.40 12.14
C TYR A 59 -0.68 2.60 11.27
N SER A 60 -1.52 2.91 10.29
CA SER A 60 -1.38 4.07 9.40
C SER A 60 -2.69 4.30 8.64
N ASP A 61 -2.82 5.46 8.01
CA ASP A 61 -3.82 5.72 6.97
C ASP A 61 -3.24 5.61 5.55
N ALA A 62 -4.11 5.80 4.55
CA ALA A 62 -3.73 5.69 3.14
C ALA A 62 -2.85 6.86 2.67
N HIS A 63 -2.98 8.03 3.30
CA HIS A 63 -2.23 9.22 2.94
C HIS A 63 -0.75 9.05 3.32
N ASP A 64 -0.48 8.65 4.55
CA ASP A 64 0.89 8.45 5.04
C ASP A 64 1.59 7.29 4.33
N LEU A 65 0.86 6.20 4.05
CA LEU A 65 1.38 5.11 3.23
C LEU A 65 1.66 5.58 1.80
N GLY A 66 0.79 6.40 1.22
CA GLY A 66 1.00 7.00 -0.10
C GLY A 66 2.30 7.80 -0.16
N ILE A 67 2.56 8.67 0.82
CA ILE A 67 3.81 9.44 0.91
C ILE A 67 5.01 8.52 1.11
N LEU A 68 4.92 7.57 2.04
CA LEU A 68 6.01 6.64 2.34
C LEU A 68 6.41 5.84 1.09
N PHE A 69 5.44 5.29 0.37
CA PHE A 69 5.72 4.50 -0.83
C PHE A 69 6.02 5.36 -2.05
N GLN A 70 5.59 6.62 -2.11
CA GLN A 70 6.09 7.58 -3.09
C GLN A 70 7.57 7.89 -2.87
N MET A 71 8.02 8.01 -1.61
CA MET A 71 9.45 8.17 -1.28
C MET A 71 10.26 6.97 -1.77
N VAL A 72 9.73 5.75 -1.61
CA VAL A 72 10.36 4.52 -2.13
C VAL A 72 10.36 4.52 -3.67
N LEU A 73 9.25 4.83 -4.33
CA LEU A 73 9.15 4.95 -5.80
C LEU A 73 10.19 5.94 -6.36
N ASN A 74 10.38 7.07 -5.66
CA ASN A 74 11.36 8.11 -5.98
C ASN A 74 12.80 7.75 -5.53
N LYS A 75 13.12 6.45 -5.46
CA LYS A 75 14.45 5.92 -5.11
C LYS A 75 14.99 6.49 -3.79
N GLY A 76 14.12 6.64 -2.80
CA GLY A 76 14.47 7.06 -1.45
C GLY A 76 14.35 8.56 -1.17
N SER A 77 13.82 9.35 -2.12
CA SER A 77 13.72 10.80 -2.00
C SER A 77 12.28 11.30 -2.00
N TYR A 78 11.99 12.36 -1.25
CA TYR A 78 10.67 12.99 -1.24
C TYR A 78 10.78 14.46 -0.84
N GLY A 79 10.06 15.35 -1.52
CA GLY A 79 10.09 16.79 -1.21
C GLY A 79 11.49 17.42 -1.24
N GLY A 80 12.38 16.94 -2.13
CA GLY A 80 13.75 17.43 -2.26
C GLY A 80 14.75 16.89 -1.21
N ILE A 81 14.31 16.00 -0.31
CA ILE A 81 15.16 15.39 0.73
C ILE A 81 15.40 13.91 0.41
N GLN A 82 16.65 13.45 0.57
CA GLN A 82 17.02 12.03 0.45
C GLN A 82 16.95 11.34 1.81
N TYR A 83 16.04 10.37 1.96
CA TYR A 83 15.81 9.62 3.20
C TYR A 83 16.51 8.26 3.21
N LEU A 84 16.50 7.57 2.06
CA LEU A 84 17.15 6.27 1.86
C LEU A 84 18.10 6.39 0.68
N LYS A 85 19.26 5.72 0.69
CA LYS A 85 20.14 5.76 -0.48
C LYS A 85 19.48 5.06 -1.68
N PRO A 86 19.61 5.57 -2.92
CA PRO A 86 19.00 4.94 -4.09
C PRO A 86 19.37 3.47 -4.27
N ASN A 87 20.64 3.11 -4.03
CA ASN A 87 21.10 1.72 -4.14
C ASN A 87 20.48 0.79 -3.08
N VAL A 88 20.12 1.32 -1.90
CA VAL A 88 19.43 0.54 -0.86
C VAL A 88 18.00 0.26 -1.29
N VAL A 89 17.30 1.28 -1.81
CA VAL A 89 15.95 1.10 -2.34
C VAL A 89 15.95 0.08 -3.46
N GLU A 90 16.83 0.25 -4.45
CA GLU A 90 16.97 -0.68 -5.57
C GLU A 90 17.23 -2.11 -5.11
N THR A 91 18.12 -2.31 -4.13
CA THR A 91 18.41 -3.64 -3.58
C THR A 91 17.17 -4.29 -2.95
N PHE A 92 16.34 -3.52 -2.26
CA PHE A 92 15.15 -4.05 -1.57
C PHE A 92 13.94 -4.22 -2.49
N THR A 93 13.87 -3.48 -3.59
CA THR A 93 12.74 -3.54 -4.54
C THR A 93 13.04 -4.39 -5.77
N LYS A 94 14.28 -4.82 -5.96
CA LYS A 94 14.68 -5.73 -7.04
C LYS A 94 14.35 -7.17 -6.67
N ARG A 95 13.85 -7.91 -7.67
CA ARG A 95 13.65 -9.35 -7.57
C ARG A 95 14.94 -10.06 -7.19
N PHE A 96 14.88 -10.87 -6.14
CA PHE A 96 16.01 -11.61 -5.64
C PHE A 96 16.05 -13.00 -6.27
N ASP A 97 17.09 -13.29 -7.05
CA ASP A 97 17.30 -14.55 -7.79
C ASP A 97 16.06 -15.00 -8.60
N ASP A 98 15.88 -16.32 -8.78
CA ASP A 98 14.71 -16.95 -9.40
C ASP A 98 13.46 -16.92 -8.49
N THR A 99 13.50 -16.17 -7.38
CA THR A 99 12.35 -16.08 -6.50
C THR A 99 11.27 -15.18 -7.09
N GLN A 100 10.06 -15.33 -6.54
CA GLN A 100 8.93 -14.49 -6.90
C GLN A 100 8.78 -13.26 -5.99
N ARG A 101 9.88 -12.83 -5.35
CA ARG A 101 9.91 -11.82 -4.28
C ARG A 101 11.14 -10.90 -4.40
N ALA A 102 11.03 -9.74 -3.77
CA ALA A 102 12.16 -8.89 -3.41
C ALA A 102 12.40 -8.97 -1.90
N LEU A 103 13.41 -8.26 -1.39
CA LEU A 103 13.71 -8.27 0.05
C LEU A 103 12.60 -7.53 0.82
N GLY A 104 11.74 -8.30 1.48
CA GLY A 104 10.60 -7.77 2.26
C GLY A 104 9.34 -7.47 1.45
N PHE A 105 9.35 -7.69 0.12
CA PHE A 105 8.20 -7.43 -0.75
C PHE A 105 7.82 -8.64 -1.59
N ASP A 106 6.52 -8.76 -1.83
CA ASP A 106 5.97 -9.59 -2.88
C ASP A 106 6.14 -8.89 -4.23
N MET A 107 6.23 -9.68 -5.30
CA MET A 107 6.23 -9.20 -6.68
C MET A 107 5.24 -10.03 -7.51
N PRO A 108 4.77 -9.52 -8.67
CA PRO A 108 3.89 -10.26 -9.56
C PRO A 108 4.38 -11.68 -9.83
N ASN A 109 3.47 -12.60 -9.55
CA ASN A 109 3.61 -14.04 -9.72
C ASN A 109 2.23 -14.70 -9.70
N ARG A 110 2.14 -16.01 -9.93
CA ARG A 110 0.85 -16.73 -10.01
C ARG A 110 -0.01 -16.68 -8.74
N LYS A 111 0.58 -16.40 -7.57
CA LYS A 111 -0.09 -16.37 -6.26
C LYS A 111 -0.28 -14.94 -5.73
N ALA A 112 0.38 -13.95 -6.31
CA ALA A 112 0.34 -12.57 -5.83
C ALA A 112 -1.03 -11.92 -6.08
N ILE A 113 -1.49 -11.12 -5.11
CA ILE A 113 -2.77 -10.40 -5.17
C ILE A 113 -2.52 -9.04 -5.84
N VAL A 114 -2.17 -9.09 -7.12
CA VAL A 114 -1.78 -7.96 -7.95
C VAL A 114 -2.64 -7.91 -9.22
N GLY A 115 -2.89 -6.71 -9.74
CA GLY A 115 -3.61 -6.53 -11.01
C GLY A 115 -2.85 -7.16 -12.16
N LYS A 116 -3.57 -7.59 -13.20
CA LYS A 116 -2.97 -8.17 -14.41
C LYS A 116 -2.23 -7.15 -15.26
N LYS A 117 -2.57 -5.87 -15.12
CA LYS A 117 -1.98 -4.76 -15.88
C LYS A 117 -0.72 -4.19 -15.24
N ALA A 118 -0.41 -4.59 -14.00
CA ALA A 118 0.80 -4.16 -13.32
C ALA A 118 2.06 -4.73 -13.98
N SER A 119 3.13 -3.94 -14.01
CA SER A 119 4.41 -4.36 -14.56
C SER A 119 5.02 -5.51 -13.73
N GLN A 120 5.92 -6.30 -14.32
CA GLN A 120 6.63 -7.37 -13.58
C GLN A 120 7.58 -6.86 -12.50
N ASN A 121 7.92 -5.56 -12.55
CA ASN A 121 8.75 -4.86 -11.57
C ASN A 121 7.93 -4.28 -10.40
N THR A 122 6.60 -4.43 -10.43
CA THR A 122 5.76 -4.02 -9.31
C THR A 122 6.18 -4.75 -8.04
N PHE A 123 6.26 -4.05 -6.92
CA PHE A 123 6.58 -4.63 -5.62
C PHE A 123 5.61 -4.11 -4.56
N GLY A 124 5.39 -4.89 -3.50
CA GLY A 124 4.44 -4.50 -2.47
C GLY A 124 4.13 -5.63 -1.50
N HIS A 125 3.03 -5.49 -0.78
CA HIS A 125 2.60 -6.52 0.17
C HIS A 125 1.09 -6.43 0.43
N SER A 126 0.49 -7.57 0.77
CA SER A 126 -0.89 -7.63 1.23
C SER A 126 -0.98 -7.77 2.76
N GLY A 127 -1.97 -7.16 3.38
CA GLY A 127 -2.20 -7.28 4.82
C GLY A 127 -3.33 -8.24 5.16
N TYR A 128 -3.23 -8.84 6.35
CA TYR A 128 -4.18 -9.84 6.84
C TYR A 128 -5.64 -9.34 6.86
N THR A 129 -5.85 -8.08 7.26
CA THR A 129 -7.16 -7.41 7.32
C THR A 129 -7.73 -7.05 5.94
N GLY A 130 -7.09 -7.48 4.85
CA GLY A 130 -7.54 -7.23 3.48
C GLY A 130 -6.95 -5.94 2.89
N THR A 131 -5.89 -5.40 3.47
CA THR A 131 -5.17 -4.24 2.92
C THR A 131 -4.19 -4.67 1.82
N CYS A 132 -3.71 -3.74 1.02
CA CYS A 132 -2.49 -3.91 0.24
C CYS A 132 -1.83 -2.57 -0.10
N VAL A 133 -0.53 -2.65 -0.36
CA VAL A 133 0.25 -1.61 -1.04
C VAL A 133 0.94 -2.25 -2.23
N TRP A 134 0.93 -1.56 -3.38
CA TRP A 134 1.70 -1.92 -4.55
C TRP A 134 2.35 -0.66 -5.14
N VAL A 135 3.61 -0.78 -5.56
CA VAL A 135 4.37 0.26 -6.24
C VAL A 135 4.85 -0.29 -7.56
N ASP A 136 4.45 0.36 -8.65
CA ASP A 136 4.89 0.04 -10.01
C ASP A 136 5.86 1.12 -10.50
N PRO A 137 7.17 0.84 -10.50
CA PRO A 137 8.18 1.80 -10.96
C PRO A 137 8.15 2.04 -12.47
N ASP A 138 7.62 1.11 -13.27
CA ASP A 138 7.59 1.25 -14.73
C ASP A 138 6.48 2.23 -15.13
N ASN A 139 5.35 2.20 -14.42
CA ASN A 139 4.19 3.05 -14.66
C ASN A 139 4.07 4.24 -13.69
N GLN A 140 5.01 4.41 -12.75
CA GLN A 140 5.02 5.47 -11.73
C GLN A 140 3.75 5.51 -10.87
N ILE A 141 3.24 4.34 -10.47
CA ILE A 141 1.99 4.20 -9.70
C ILE A 141 2.29 3.74 -8.27
N VAL A 142 1.66 4.39 -7.31
CA VAL A 142 1.51 3.90 -5.93
C VAL A 142 0.03 3.60 -5.68
N TYR A 143 -0.28 2.35 -5.39
CA TYR A 143 -1.63 1.88 -5.06
C TYR A 143 -1.72 1.45 -3.61
N VAL A 144 -2.51 2.19 -2.82
CA VAL A 144 -2.85 1.86 -1.44
C VAL A 144 -4.32 1.48 -1.35
N PHE A 145 -4.61 0.32 -0.78
CA PHE A 145 -5.97 -0.10 -0.46
C PHE A 145 -6.05 -0.51 1.00
N LEU A 146 -6.87 0.21 1.77
CA LEU A 146 -7.12 -0.10 3.16
C LEU A 146 -8.54 -0.63 3.34
N SER A 147 -8.65 -1.79 3.97
CA SER A 147 -9.92 -2.36 4.38
C SER A 147 -9.76 -3.06 5.71
N ASN A 148 -10.90 -3.44 6.29
CA ASN A 148 -10.91 -4.35 7.40
C ASN A 148 -11.96 -5.44 7.19
N ARG A 149 -11.58 -6.45 6.40
CA ARG A 149 -12.44 -7.62 6.16
C ARG A 149 -12.67 -8.44 7.42
N ASN A 150 -11.82 -8.31 8.44
CA ASN A 150 -11.85 -9.13 9.65
C ASN A 150 -12.85 -8.64 10.70
N HIS A 151 -13.45 -7.47 10.48
CA HIS A 151 -14.46 -6.95 11.39
C HIS A 151 -15.88 -7.26 10.89
N PRO A 152 -16.77 -7.82 11.74
CA PRO A 152 -16.53 -8.23 13.12
C PRO A 152 -15.87 -9.62 13.26
N SER A 153 -15.88 -10.46 12.22
CA SER A 153 -15.19 -11.76 12.20
C SER A 153 -14.35 -11.94 10.93
N GLY A 154 -13.33 -12.79 10.99
CA GLY A 154 -12.46 -13.15 9.87
C GLY A 154 -13.12 -13.86 8.67
N ASP A 155 -14.43 -14.15 8.75
CA ASP A 155 -15.17 -14.97 7.77
C ASP A 155 -15.61 -14.21 6.51
N ASN A 156 -15.43 -12.88 6.48
CA ASN A 156 -15.77 -12.11 5.30
C ASN A 156 -14.67 -12.20 4.23
N TRP A 157 -14.92 -13.06 3.24
CA TRP A 157 -14.03 -13.30 2.11
C TRP A 157 -14.38 -12.49 0.86
N LYS A 158 -15.39 -11.61 0.88
CA LYS A 158 -15.90 -10.91 -0.34
C LYS A 158 -14.81 -10.17 -1.11
N ILE A 159 -13.88 -9.50 -0.42
CA ILE A 159 -12.75 -8.78 -1.06
C ILE A 159 -11.87 -9.75 -1.87
N VAL A 160 -11.64 -10.95 -1.34
CA VAL A 160 -10.82 -12.00 -1.97
C VAL A 160 -11.61 -12.70 -3.06
N THR A 161 -12.82 -13.19 -2.76
CA THR A 161 -13.69 -13.93 -3.68
C THR A 161 -13.98 -13.12 -4.95
N HIS A 162 -14.25 -11.82 -4.82
CA HIS A 162 -14.54 -10.95 -5.94
C HIS A 162 -13.31 -10.23 -6.52
N LYS A 163 -12.09 -10.59 -6.06
CA LYS A 163 -10.82 -10.01 -6.51
C LYS A 163 -10.84 -8.48 -6.53
N ILE A 164 -11.42 -7.88 -5.50
CA ILE A 164 -11.70 -6.44 -5.46
C ILE A 164 -10.40 -5.65 -5.55
N ARG A 165 -9.36 -6.09 -4.84
CA ARG A 165 -8.06 -5.41 -4.83
C ARG A 165 -7.42 -5.40 -6.22
N GLU A 166 -7.43 -6.53 -6.91
CA GLU A 166 -6.85 -6.68 -8.25
C GLU A 166 -7.67 -5.93 -9.30
N ARG A 167 -9.00 -5.95 -9.21
CA ARG A 167 -9.89 -5.21 -10.12
C ARG A 167 -9.73 -3.70 -9.98
N ILE A 168 -9.63 -3.19 -8.75
CA ILE A 168 -9.33 -1.77 -8.50
C ILE A 168 -7.94 -1.45 -9.06
N HIS A 169 -6.96 -2.31 -8.82
CA HIS A 169 -5.61 -2.12 -9.35
C HIS A 169 -5.62 -2.01 -10.87
N ASP A 170 -6.27 -2.93 -11.59
CA ASP A 170 -6.42 -2.88 -13.05
C ASP A 170 -7.17 -1.62 -13.53
N ALA A 171 -8.21 -1.19 -12.78
CA ALA A 171 -8.97 0.01 -13.10
C ALA A 171 -8.14 1.30 -12.98
N ILE A 172 -7.15 1.34 -12.09
CA ILE A 172 -6.20 2.46 -11.99
C ILE A 172 -5.39 2.60 -13.29
N TYR A 173 -4.86 1.50 -13.84
CA TYR A 173 -4.16 1.53 -15.12
C TYR A 173 -5.09 1.98 -16.26
N ASP A 174 -6.32 1.48 -16.29
CA ASP A 174 -7.31 1.91 -17.29
C ASP A 174 -7.61 3.41 -17.23
N ALA A 175 -7.62 4.00 -16.04
CA ALA A 175 -7.86 5.43 -15.88
C ALA A 175 -6.66 6.28 -16.31
N ILE A 176 -5.44 5.84 -15.98
CA ILE A 176 -4.21 6.61 -16.27
C ILE A 176 -3.84 6.51 -17.75
N ILE A 177 -3.77 5.30 -18.32
CA ILE A 177 -3.33 5.08 -19.71
C ILE A 177 -4.30 5.74 -20.70
N LYS A 178 -5.62 5.63 -20.47
CA LYS A 178 -6.62 6.33 -21.32
C LYS A 178 -6.49 7.85 -21.28
N THR A 179 -5.92 8.41 -20.20
CA THR A 179 -5.71 9.85 -20.08
C THR A 179 -4.47 10.28 -20.88
N GLU A 180 -3.44 9.44 -20.98
CA GLU A 180 -2.24 9.71 -21.79
C GLU A 180 -2.56 9.65 -23.29
N ASP A 181 -3.29 8.62 -23.74
CA ASP A 181 -3.75 8.51 -25.13
C ASP A 181 -4.63 9.71 -25.56
N LYS A 182 -5.41 10.27 -24.64
CA LYS A 182 -6.21 11.48 -24.91
C LYS A 182 -5.37 12.75 -25.00
N LYS A 183 -4.36 12.90 -24.14
CA LYS A 183 -3.43 14.06 -24.19
C LYS A 183 -2.60 14.05 -25.46
N GLU A 184 -2.16 12.89 -25.95
CA GLU A 184 -1.47 12.79 -27.24
C GLU A 184 -2.40 13.13 -28.42
N ASN A 185 -3.69 12.79 -28.33
CA ASN A 185 -4.67 13.11 -29.37
C ASN A 185 -5.18 14.56 -29.33
N GLU A 186 -5.16 15.24 -28.18
CA GLU A 186 -5.52 16.67 -28.03
C GLU A 186 -4.35 17.62 -28.32
N GLY A 187 -3.11 17.11 -28.42
CA GLY A 187 -1.90 17.88 -28.74
C GLY A 187 -1.76 18.38 -30.18
N LYS A 188 -2.79 18.25 -31.01
CA LYS A 188 -2.88 18.83 -32.38
C LYS A 188 -4.05 19.79 -32.50
N LEU A 189 -4.14 20.80 -31.63
CA LEU A 189 -4.92 22.00 -31.95
C LEU A 189 -3.99 23.05 -32.55
N ILE A 190 -4.06 23.10 -33.88
CA ILE A 190 -3.52 24.13 -34.75
C ILE A 190 -4.04 25.48 -34.25
N VAL A 191 -3.11 26.41 -34.04
CA VAL A 191 -3.38 27.84 -33.88
C VAL A 191 -3.97 28.34 -35.19
N GLU A 192 -5.27 28.64 -35.22
CA GLU A 192 -5.83 29.55 -36.22
C GLU A 192 -6.19 30.87 -35.55
N ASN A 193 -5.27 31.82 -35.69
CA ASN A 193 -5.59 33.24 -35.69
C ASN A 193 -6.49 33.53 -36.89
N GLN A 194 -7.70 34.01 -36.65
CA GLN A 194 -8.40 34.85 -37.62
C GLN A 194 -8.99 36.04 -36.86
N VAL A 195 -8.41 37.20 -37.21
CA VAL A 195 -8.85 38.54 -36.89
C VAL A 195 -10.13 38.82 -37.67
N GLN A 196 -11.23 39.15 -36.97
CA GLN A 196 -12.05 40.36 -37.17
C GLN A 196 -13.11 40.48 -36.08
#